data_AF-A0A9W9H9G4-F1
#
_entry.id   AF-A0A9W9H9G4-F1
#
_cell.length_a   1.000
_cell.length_b   1.000
_cell.length_c   1.000
_cell.angle_alpha   90.00
_cell.angle_beta   90.00
_cell.angle_gamma   90.00
#
_symmetry.space_group_name_H-M   'P 1'
#
loop_
_entity.id
_entity.type
_entity.pdbx_description
1 polymer ?
#
loop_
_entity_poly.entity_id
_entity_poly.type
_entity_poly.pdbx_seq_one_letter_code
_entity_poly.pdbx_strand_id
1 'polypeptide(L)'
;MQKYEEELARTKQSLEETRTDLEETVGVAELLYEANRKLGTVIEYLLKQQGRLNDQDCNSFEAIFNLLLKQPESHDEHAVHGSSESEKQCENGHLDGAIDLS
;
A
#
# COMPACT_ATOMS: atom_id res chain seq x y z
N MET A 1 -10.50 -29.80 41.00
CA MET A 1 -10.64 -28.34 41.17
C MET A 1 -9.32 -27.65 40.85
N GLN A 2 -8.25 -27.95 41.58
CA GLN A 2 -6.92 -27.34 41.40
C GLN A 2 -6.34 -27.42 39.97
N LYS A 3 -6.42 -28.58 39.28
CA LYS A 3 -5.97 -28.70 37.88
C LYS A 3 -6.71 -27.78 36.90
N TYR A 4 -8.02 -27.58 37.11
CA TYR A 4 -8.82 -26.69 36.28
C TYR A 4 -8.49 -25.22 36.55
N GLU A 5 -8.16 -24.87 37.78
CA GLU A 5 -7.70 -23.52 38.13
C GLU A 5 -6.34 -23.21 37.51
N GLU A 6 -5.42 -24.18 37.50
CA GLU A 6 -4.11 -24.06 36.86
C GLU A 6 -4.20 -23.99 35.32
N GLU A 7 -5.08 -24.77 34.70
CA GLU A 7 -5.35 -24.67 33.26
C GLU A 7 -5.99 -23.33 32.91
N LEU A 8 -7.00 -22.89 33.67
CA LEU A 8 -7.65 -21.60 33.47
C LEU A 8 -6.66 -20.43 33.60
N ALA A 9 -5.76 -20.48 34.59
CA ALA A 9 -4.73 -19.47 34.77
C ALA A 9 -3.76 -19.43 33.57
N ARG A 10 -3.30 -20.59 33.09
CA ARG A 10 -2.42 -20.69 31.91
C ARG A 10 -3.11 -20.19 30.64
N THR A 11 -4.36 -20.56 30.42
CA THR A 11 -5.12 -20.09 29.26
C THR A 11 -5.33 -18.58 29.29
N LYS A 12 -5.62 -18.00 30.47
CA LYS A 12 -5.74 -16.54 30.62
C LYS A 12 -4.42 -15.82 30.35
N GLN A 13 -3.32 -16.36 30.85
CA GLN A 13 -1.99 -15.79 30.60
C GLN A 13 -1.65 -15.83 29.11
N SER A 14 -1.82 -16.98 28.45
CA SER A 14 -1.55 -17.13 27.02
C SER A 14 -2.44 -16.22 26.16
N LEU A 15 -3.69 -15.99 26.58
CA LEU A 15 -4.58 -15.04 25.91
C LEU A 15 -4.07 -13.60 26.01
N GLU A 16 -3.59 -13.19 27.19
CA GLU A 16 -3.06 -11.83 27.39
C GLU A 16 -1.75 -11.61 26.63
N GLU A 17 -0.88 -12.62 26.59
CA GLU A 17 0.35 -12.61 25.77
C GLU A 17 -0.01 -12.47 24.29
N THR A 18 -0.91 -13.31 23.78
CA THR A 18 -1.35 -13.27 22.37
C THR A 18 -2.01 -11.93 22.02
N ARG A 19 -2.76 -11.35 22.95
CA ARG A 19 -3.36 -10.03 22.78
C ARG A 19 -2.30 -8.95 22.66
N THR A 20 -1.27 -9.00 23.51
CA THR A 20 -0.14 -8.06 23.47
C THR A 20 0.59 -8.16 22.13
N ASP A 21 0.90 -9.38 21.69
CA ASP A 21 1.55 -9.64 20.39
C ASP A 21 0.72 -9.09 19.22
N LEU A 22 -0.62 -9.20 19.29
CA LEU A 22 -1.51 -8.65 18.28
C LEU A 22 -1.48 -7.12 18.28
N GLU A 23 -1.53 -6.48 19.45
CA GLU A 23 -1.45 -5.02 19.57
C GLU A 23 -0.11 -4.48 19.01
N GLU A 24 1.00 -5.16 19.31
CA GLU A 24 2.31 -4.84 18.73
C GLU A 24 2.34 -5.02 17.19
N THR A 25 1.78 -6.12 16.70
CA THR A 25 1.70 -6.40 15.26
C THR A 25 0.89 -5.35 14.52
N VAL A 26 -0.23 -4.89 15.10
CA VAL A 26 -1.04 -3.80 14.56
C VAL A 26 -0.21 -2.51 14.50
N GLY A 27 0.53 -2.18 15.56
CA GLY A 27 1.42 -1.01 15.56
C GLY A 27 2.48 -1.06 14.47
N VAL A 28 3.09 -2.23 14.22
CA VAL A 28 4.05 -2.41 13.11
C VAL A 28 3.36 -2.24 11.75
N ALA A 29 2.16 -2.79 11.57
CA ALA A 29 1.41 -2.66 10.32
C ALA A 29 1.03 -1.19 10.02
N GLU A 30 0.62 -0.43 11.03
CA GLU A 30 0.34 1.01 10.91
C GLU A 30 1.59 1.81 10.51
N LEU A 31 2.74 1.52 11.13
CA LEU A 31 4.01 2.15 10.76
C LEU A 31 4.40 1.84 9.32
N LEU A 32 4.25 0.59 8.88
CA LEU A 32 4.52 0.19 7.50
C LEU A 32 3.58 0.89 6.51
N TYR A 33 2.30 1.00 6.85
CA TYR A 33 1.33 1.72 6.03
C TYR A 33 1.72 3.20 5.86
N GLU A 34 2.03 3.89 6.94
CA GLU A 34 2.45 5.30 6.92
C GLU A 34 3.79 5.50 6.20
N ALA A 35 4.75 4.60 6.38
CA ALA A 35 6.02 4.62 5.66
C ALA A 35 5.80 4.45 4.15
N ASN A 36 4.99 3.48 3.75
CA ASN A 36 4.67 3.24 2.34
C ASN A 36 3.94 4.43 1.71
N ARG A 37 3.00 5.05 2.43
CA ARG A 37 2.31 6.25 1.98
C ARG A 37 3.27 7.41 1.75
N LYS A 38 4.15 7.71 2.72
CA LYS A 38 5.16 8.77 2.59
C LYS A 38 6.13 8.50 1.45
N LEU A 39 6.59 7.27 1.32
CA LEU A 39 7.48 6.87 0.23
C LEU A 39 6.79 7.04 -1.14
N GLY A 40 5.51 6.67 -1.24
CA GLY A 40 4.69 6.90 -2.43
C GLY A 40 4.65 8.38 -2.83
N THR A 41 4.41 9.28 -1.87
CA THR A 41 4.44 10.73 -2.11
C THR A 41 5.82 11.23 -2.56
N VAL A 42 6.90 10.74 -1.95
CA VAL A 42 8.27 11.12 -2.35
C VAL A 42 8.57 10.65 -3.77
N ILE A 43 8.20 9.42 -4.12
CA ILE A 43 8.38 8.88 -5.46
C ILE A 43 7.57 9.70 -6.48
N GLU A 44 6.31 9.98 -6.19
CA GLU A 44 5.45 10.81 -7.04
C GLU A 44 6.10 12.17 -7.31
N TYR A 45 6.58 12.84 -6.26
CA TYR A 45 7.27 14.12 -6.38
C TYR A 45 8.53 14.02 -7.28
N LEU A 46 9.37 13.01 -7.07
CA LEU A 46 10.58 12.82 -7.87
C LEU A 46 10.27 12.55 -9.34
N LEU A 47 9.24 11.75 -9.64
CA LEU A 47 8.83 11.47 -11.01
C LEU A 47 8.25 12.70 -11.71
N LYS A 48 7.48 13.52 -11.00
CA LYS A 48 7.00 14.82 -11.51
C LYS A 48 8.16 15.76 -11.84
N GLN A 49 9.16 15.85 -10.94
CA GLN A 49 10.36 16.66 -11.19
C GLN A 49 11.18 16.18 -12.39
N GLN A 50 11.18 14.88 -12.67
CA GLN A 50 11.84 14.30 -13.83
C GLN A 50 11.00 14.41 -15.13
N GLY A 51 9.79 14.98 -15.08
CA GLY A 51 8.88 15.05 -16.22
C GLY A 51 8.33 13.68 -16.66
N ARG A 52 8.39 12.68 -15.77
CA ARG A 52 7.96 11.29 -16.02
C ARG A 52 6.54 11.01 -15.57
N LEU A 53 5.90 11.97 -14.90
CA LEU A 53 4.50 11.94 -14.51
C LEU A 53 3.86 13.28 -14.90
N ASN A 54 2.72 13.22 -15.59
CA ASN A 54 1.89 14.39 -15.86
C ASN A 54 0.72 14.45 -14.88
N ASP A 55 0.16 15.64 -14.65
CA ASP A 55 -0.99 15.84 -13.73
C ASP A 55 -2.27 15.07 -14.14
N GLN A 56 -2.31 14.51 -15.35
CA GLN A 56 -3.40 13.68 -15.86
C GLN A 56 -3.22 12.17 -15.62
N ASP A 57 -2.06 11.72 -15.13
CA ASP A 57 -1.81 10.30 -14.90
C ASP A 57 -2.48 9.85 -13.58
N CYS A 58 -3.13 8.68 -13.59
CA CYS A 58 -3.77 8.14 -12.39
C CYS A 58 -2.69 7.92 -11.30
N ASN A 59 -2.67 8.81 -10.29
CA ASN A 59 -1.67 8.90 -9.20
C ASN A 59 -1.75 7.74 -8.19
N SER A 60 -2.01 6.51 -8.63
CA SER A 60 -1.96 5.35 -7.73
C SER A 60 -0.50 4.93 -7.53
N PHE A 61 -0.16 4.56 -6.29
CA PHE A 61 1.15 4.02 -5.96
C PHE A 61 1.52 2.83 -6.85
N GLU A 62 0.54 1.98 -7.19
CA GLU A 62 0.74 0.82 -8.06
C GLU A 62 1.10 1.19 -9.50
N ALA A 63 0.47 2.23 -10.07
CA ALA A 63 0.82 2.72 -11.40
C ALA A 63 2.24 3.32 -11.42
N ILE A 64 2.58 4.12 -10.41
CA ILE A 64 3.90 4.72 -10.20
C ILE A 64 4.99 3.63 -10.01
N PHE A 65 4.70 2.63 -9.19
CA PHE A 65 5.62 1.53 -8.91
C PHE A 65 5.87 0.67 -10.16
N ASN A 66 4.81 0.39 -10.93
CA ASN A 66 4.93 -0.31 -12.20
C ASN A 66 5.72 0.50 -13.25
N LEU A 67 5.63 1.84 -13.25
CA LEU A 67 6.45 2.71 -14.10
C LEU A 67 7.95 2.62 -13.74
N LEU A 68 8.26 2.55 -12.45
CA LEU A 68 9.64 2.36 -11.98
C LEU A 68 10.19 0.97 -12.35
N LEU A 69 9.41 -0.09 -12.13
CA LEU A 69 9.82 -1.46 -12.45
C LEU A 69 10.01 -1.70 -13.95
N LYS A 70 9.26 -1.00 -14.79
CA LYS A 70 9.36 -1.09 -16.25
C LYS A 70 10.54 -0.29 -16.82
N GLN A 71 11.32 0.40 -15.98
CA GLN A 71 12.51 1.10 -16.47
C GLN A 71 13.62 0.07 -16.70
N PRO A 72 14.00 -0.26 -17.96
CA PRO A 72 15.25 -0.95 -18.18
C PRO A 72 16.37 -0.04 -17.70
N GLU A 73 17.43 -0.60 -17.11
CA GLU A 73 18.68 0.12 -16.87
C GLU A 73 19.26 0.57 -18.22
N SER A 74 18.77 1.67 -18.75
CA SER A 74 19.32 2.34 -19.92
C SER A 74 19.71 3.74 -19.50
N HIS A 75 20.69 3.81 -18.59
CA HIS A 75 21.64 4.90 -18.66
C HIS A 75 22.64 4.50 -19.74
N ASP A 76 22.34 4.90 -20.98
CA ASP A 76 23.27 5.60 -21.85
C ASP A 76 22.78 5.64 -23.31
N GLU A 77 22.77 6.88 -23.81
CA GLU A 77 23.00 7.29 -25.20
C GLU A 77 21.88 7.11 -26.26
N HIS A 78 21.34 8.28 -26.63
CA HIS A 78 20.86 8.68 -27.96
C HIS A 78 19.54 8.10 -28.54
N ALA A 79 18.52 8.95 -28.44
CA ALA A 79 17.67 9.44 -29.53
C ALA A 79 16.57 8.53 -30.14
N VAL A 80 15.46 9.23 -30.44
CA VAL A 80 14.41 8.98 -31.46
C VAL A 80 13.16 8.21 -31.01
N HIS A 81 12.10 9.00 -30.83
CA HIS A 81 10.70 8.77 -31.23
C HIS A 81 10.16 7.32 -31.26
N GLY A 82 9.20 7.04 -30.40
CA GLY A 82 8.23 5.95 -30.56
C GLY A 82 7.03 6.16 -29.66
N SER A 83 5.88 6.48 -30.25
CA SER A 83 4.57 6.62 -29.60
C SER A 83 4.28 5.52 -28.58
N SER A 84 3.77 5.89 -27.41
CA SER A 84 3.08 4.97 -26.53
C SER A 84 1.64 5.46 -26.35
N GLU A 85 0.72 4.87 -27.10
CA GLU A 85 -0.71 4.96 -26.85
C GLU A 85 -0.98 4.35 -25.48
N SER A 86 -1.38 5.19 -24.52
CA SER A 86 -1.93 4.77 -23.25
C SER A 86 -3.45 4.86 -23.35
N GLU A 87 -4.07 3.77 -23.77
CA GLU A 87 -5.51 3.59 -23.65
C GLU A 87 -5.88 3.66 -22.16
N LYS A 88 -6.69 4.67 -21.85
CA LYS A 88 -7.24 4.96 -20.53
C LYS A 88 -8.36 3.98 -20.24
N GLN A 89 -8.31 3.31 -19.10
CA GLN A 89 -9.53 2.94 -18.37
C GLN A 89 -9.24 2.84 -16.87
N CYS A 90 -9.32 3.99 -16.19
CA CYS A 90 -9.57 4.03 -14.74
C CYS A 90 -11.10 3.87 -14.59
N GLU A 91 -11.57 2.61 -14.61
CA GLU A 91 -12.98 2.27 -14.43
C GLU A 91 -13.34 2.38 -12.95
N ASN A 92 -14.22 3.33 -12.63
CA ASN A 92 -14.69 3.60 -11.29
C ASN A 92 -15.57 2.45 -10.79
N GLY A 93 -15.08 1.70 -9.79
CA GLY A 93 -15.93 0.98 -8.86
C GLY A 93 -16.65 1.98 -7.95
N HIS A 94 -17.73 2.57 -8.47
CA HIS A 94 -18.72 3.35 -7.73
C HIS A 94 -19.34 2.46 -6.65
N LEU A 95 -18.79 2.48 -5.43
CA LEU A 95 -19.50 1.99 -4.25
C LEU A 95 -20.52 3.07 -3.86
N ASP A 96 -21.66 3.08 -4.56
CA ASP A 96 -22.84 3.79 -4.09
C ASP A 96 -23.31 3.12 -2.79
N GLY A 97 -23.03 3.79 -1.69
CA GLY A 97 -23.64 3.47 -0.41
C GLY A 97 -25.12 3.85 -0.46
N ALA A 98 -25.97 2.86 -0.68
CA ALA A 98 -27.36 2.90 -0.25
C ALA A 98 -27.57 1.74 0.74
N ILE A 99 -27.26 1.99 2.02
CA ILE A 99 -27.80 1.18 3.10
C ILE A 99 -29.15 1.80 3.45
N ASP A 100 -30.22 1.21 2.93
CA ASP A 100 -31.58 1.48 3.35
C ASP A 100 -31.79 0.81 4.73
N LEU A 101 -31.99 1.63 5.76
CA LEU A 101 -32.44 1.20 7.08
C LEU A 101 -33.87 1.71 7.26
N SER A 102 -34.85 0.87 6.92
CA SER A 102 -36.25 1.00 7.31
C SER A 102 -36.87 -0.38 7.46
#